data_AF-A0AAI9GAJ2-F1
#
_entry.id   AF-A0AAI9GAJ2-F1
#
_cell.length_a   1.000
_cell.length_b   1.000
_cell.length_c   1.000
_cell.angle_alpha   90.00
_cell.angle_beta   90.00
_cell.angle_gamma   90.00
#
_symmetry.space_group_name_H-M   'P 1'
#
loop_
_entity.id
_entity.type
_entity.pdbx_description
1 polymer ?
#
loop_
_entity_poly.entity_id
_entity_poly.type
_entity_poly.pdbx_seq_one_letter_code
_entity_poly.pdbx_strand_id
1 'polypeptide(L)'
;MATIPTSIHPLFTVSFNHKTDFTELADNCERFSEALVECHDPVQKMALCGRLCACLALLQPTLMEPVPEFLKESLTVDEIPLHVPAFEVEADQVGHYCQVLTQLIVSGSLTVEAERVISDLLYELVGYYAETLKAPRWLRTKEGSIELLD
;
A
#
# COMPACT_ATOMS: atom_id res chain seq x y z
N MET A 1 -5.98 18.73 12.52
CA MET A 1 -5.54 18.99 11.15
C MET A 1 -6.72 19.49 10.35
N ALA A 2 -6.54 20.48 9.46
CA ALA A 2 -7.56 20.88 8.51
C ALA A 2 -7.40 20.01 7.26
N THR A 3 -8.29 19.04 7.04
CA THR A 3 -8.38 18.36 5.75
C THR A 3 -9.02 19.33 4.77
N ILE A 4 -8.22 19.87 3.86
CA ILE A 4 -8.75 20.57 2.69
C ILE A 4 -9.46 19.47 1.88
N PRO A 5 -10.75 19.59 1.58
CA PRO A 5 -11.42 18.60 0.75
C PRO A 5 -10.74 18.58 -0.62
N THR A 6 -9.98 17.52 -0.89
CA THR A 6 -9.36 17.29 -2.18
C THR A 6 -10.49 17.18 -3.19
N SER A 7 -10.61 18.16 -4.09
CA SER A 7 -11.55 18.07 -5.19
C SER A 7 -11.23 16.79 -5.96
N ILE A 8 -12.19 15.87 -6.08
CA ILE A 8 -12.00 14.60 -6.79
C ILE A 8 -12.05 14.83 -8.32
N HIS A 9 -12.67 15.93 -8.77
CA HIS A 9 -12.86 16.23 -10.19
C HIS A 9 -11.58 16.25 -11.04
N PRO A 10 -10.46 16.86 -10.60
CA PRO A 10 -9.20 16.84 -11.35
C PRO A 10 -8.64 15.44 -11.55
N LEU A 11 -8.82 14.52 -10.58
CA LEU A 11 -8.28 13.15 -10.61
C LEU A 11 -8.84 12.32 -11.77
N PHE A 12 -10.10 12.57 -12.17
CA PHE A 12 -10.70 11.88 -13.31
C PHE A 12 -10.08 12.29 -14.65
N THR A 13 -9.48 13.48 -14.71
CA THR A 13 -8.91 14.07 -15.93
C THR A 13 -7.39 13.99 -16.02
N VAL A 14 -6.72 13.47 -14.98
CA VAL A 14 -5.26 13.27 -15.01
C VAL A 14 -4.90 12.34 -16.17
N SER A 15 -4.04 12.83 -17.06
CA SER A 15 -3.54 12.08 -18.20
C SER A 15 -2.29 11.29 -17.80
N PHE A 16 -2.30 9.99 -18.04
CA PHE A 16 -1.12 9.12 -17.91
C PHE A 16 -1.16 8.04 -18.98
N ASN A 17 0.01 7.58 -19.41
CA ASN A 17 0.16 6.53 -20.42
C ASN A 17 1.51 5.81 -20.26
N HIS A 18 1.89 4.96 -21.22
CA HIS A 18 3.14 4.19 -21.21
C HIS A 18 4.43 5.02 -21.24
N LYS A 19 4.34 6.35 -21.46
CA LYS A 19 5.48 7.28 -21.40
C LYS A 19 5.53 8.07 -20.09
N THR A 20 4.54 7.90 -19.22
CA THR A 20 4.53 8.53 -17.90
C THR A 20 5.56 7.85 -17.01
N ASP A 21 6.35 8.64 -16.30
CA ASP A 21 7.41 8.13 -15.43
C ASP A 21 6.83 7.29 -14.28
N PHE A 22 7.57 6.25 -13.86
CA PHE A 22 7.07 5.34 -12.83
C PHE A 22 6.84 6.05 -11.47
N THR A 23 7.61 7.10 -11.17
CA THR A 23 7.41 7.93 -9.98
C THR A 23 6.10 8.71 -10.05
N GLU A 24 5.77 9.29 -11.20
CA GLU A 24 4.49 9.98 -11.42
C GLU A 24 3.31 8.99 -11.42
N LEU A 25 3.49 7.78 -11.98
CA LEU A 25 2.49 6.72 -11.88
C LEU A 25 2.27 6.30 -10.41
N ALA A 26 3.32 6.22 -9.59
CA ALA A 26 3.22 5.92 -8.16
C ALA A 26 2.45 7.01 -7.40
N ASP A 27 2.81 8.28 -7.60
CA ASP A 27 2.10 9.43 -7.02
C ASP A 27 0.61 9.45 -7.40
N ASN A 28 0.29 9.10 -8.66
CA ASN A 28 -1.08 9.01 -9.10
C ASN A 28 -1.84 7.86 -8.42
N CYS A 29 -1.20 6.69 -8.25
CA CYS A 29 -1.79 5.58 -7.50
C CYS A 29 -2.15 5.99 -6.06
N GLU A 30 -1.24 6.67 -5.37
CA GLU A 30 -1.46 7.20 -4.01
C GLU A 30 -2.67 8.15 -3.98
N ARG A 31 -2.69 9.18 -4.85
CA ARG A 31 -3.80 10.15 -4.93
C ARG A 31 -5.14 9.49 -5.23
N PHE A 32 -5.18 8.47 -6.10
CA PHE A 32 -6.40 7.73 -6.36
C PHE A 32 -6.85 6.90 -5.15
N SER A 33 -5.92 6.26 -4.43
CA SER A 33 -6.25 5.51 -3.22
C SER A 33 -6.76 6.40 -2.09
N GLU A 34 -6.16 7.57 -1.87
CA GLU A 34 -6.63 8.54 -0.88
C GLU A 34 -8.05 9.01 -1.21
N ALA A 35 -8.29 9.37 -2.48
CA ALA A 35 -9.61 9.79 -2.93
C ALA A 35 -10.67 8.67 -2.81
N LEU A 36 -10.28 7.40 -2.96
CA LEU A 36 -11.19 6.26 -2.79
C LEU A 36 -11.70 6.09 -1.36
N VAL A 37 -10.85 6.38 -0.36
CA VAL A 37 -11.21 6.31 1.06
C VAL A 37 -12.28 7.34 1.40
N GLU A 38 -12.12 8.57 0.90
CA GLU A 38 -13.02 9.69 1.18
C GLU A 38 -14.27 9.73 0.27
N CYS A 39 -14.24 9.02 -0.86
CA CYS A 39 -15.36 9.00 -1.80
C CYS A 39 -16.53 8.18 -1.23
N HIS A 40 -17.76 8.69 -1.37
CA HIS A 40 -18.97 7.97 -0.95
C HIS A 40 -19.92 7.69 -2.13
N ASP A 41 -19.75 8.38 -3.25
CA ASP A 41 -20.54 8.17 -4.46
C ASP A 41 -20.09 6.89 -5.21
N PRO A 42 -20.97 5.91 -5.46
CA PRO A 42 -20.59 4.64 -6.09
C PRO A 42 -20.05 4.79 -7.52
N VAL A 43 -20.55 5.76 -8.29
CA VAL A 43 -20.10 5.99 -9.67
C VAL A 43 -18.68 6.54 -9.68
N GLN A 44 -18.42 7.52 -8.82
CA GLN A 44 -17.09 8.09 -8.62
C GLN A 44 -16.11 7.05 -8.05
N LYS A 45 -16.53 6.20 -7.11
CA LYS A 45 -15.70 5.07 -6.64
C LYS A 45 -15.30 4.16 -7.79
N MET A 46 -16.25 3.75 -8.62
CA MET A 46 -15.96 2.89 -9.77
C MET A 46 -14.99 3.57 -10.76
N ALA A 47 -15.18 4.87 -11.03
CA ALA A 47 -14.29 5.63 -11.90
C ALA A 47 -12.87 5.75 -11.32
N LEU A 48 -12.73 5.99 -10.01
CA LEU A 48 -11.44 6.02 -9.32
C LEU A 48 -10.76 4.64 -9.31
N CYS A 49 -11.51 3.55 -9.04
CA CYS A 49 -10.99 2.19 -9.16
C CYS A 49 -10.49 1.91 -10.58
N GLY A 50 -11.25 2.30 -11.61
CA GLY A 50 -10.82 2.15 -13.00
C GLY A 50 -9.52 2.91 -13.31
N ARG A 51 -9.38 4.13 -12.78
CA ARG A 51 -8.15 4.94 -12.90
C ARG A 51 -6.97 4.28 -12.18
N LEU A 52 -7.16 3.82 -10.95
CA LEU A 52 -6.14 3.12 -10.17
C LEU A 52 -5.69 1.83 -10.86
N CYS A 53 -6.63 1.00 -11.32
CA CYS A 53 -6.33 -0.22 -12.08
C CYS A 53 -5.51 0.07 -13.34
N ALA A 54 -5.87 1.10 -14.10
CA ALA A 54 -5.11 1.49 -15.30
C ALA A 54 -3.70 2.00 -14.96
N CYS A 55 -3.55 2.75 -13.86
CA CYS A 55 -2.26 3.26 -13.40
C CYS A 55 -1.36 2.12 -12.93
N LEU A 56 -1.87 1.20 -12.11
CA LEU A 56 -1.17 0.00 -11.66
C LEU A 56 -0.76 -0.90 -12.84
N ALA A 57 -1.63 -1.07 -13.84
CA ALA A 57 -1.31 -1.87 -15.03
C ALA A 57 -0.15 -1.28 -15.85
N LEU A 58 0.03 0.05 -15.83
CA LEU A 58 1.16 0.72 -16.47
C LEU A 58 2.42 0.70 -15.60
N LEU A 59 2.27 0.78 -14.28
CA LEU A 59 3.39 0.78 -13.32
C LEU A 59 4.01 -0.61 -13.15
N GLN A 60 3.20 -1.66 -13.10
CA GLN A 60 3.68 -3.03 -12.86
C GLN A 60 4.84 -3.47 -13.79
N PRO A 61 4.79 -3.26 -15.12
CA PRO A 61 5.89 -3.66 -16.00
C PRO A 61 7.18 -2.85 -15.77
N THR A 62 7.08 -1.57 -15.37
CA THR A 62 8.26 -0.72 -15.20
C THR A 62 9.09 -1.12 -13.99
N LEU A 63 8.52 -1.89 -13.04
CA LEU A 63 9.24 -2.36 -11.85
C LEU A 63 10.43 -3.27 -12.18
N MET A 64 10.42 -3.93 -13.35
CA MET A 64 11.49 -4.81 -13.81
C MET A 64 12.49 -4.09 -14.73
N GLU A 65 12.24 -2.83 -15.06
CA GLU A 65 13.09 -2.02 -15.92
C GLU A 65 14.16 -1.29 -15.10
N PRO A 66 15.34 -0.99 -15.68
CA PRO A 66 16.33 -0.17 -15.00
C PRO A 66 15.79 1.24 -14.77
N VAL A 67 16.14 1.84 -13.64
CA VAL A 67 15.79 3.24 -13.33
C VAL A 67 16.36 4.16 -14.43
N PRO A 68 15.52 5.00 -15.09
CA PRO A 68 15.95 5.96 -16.09
C PRO A 68 17.01 6.92 -15.55
N GLU A 69 18.03 7.24 -16.36
CA GLU A 69 19.19 8.03 -15.92
C GLU A 69 18.79 9.40 -15.34
N PHE A 70 17.81 10.06 -15.96
CA PHE A 70 17.34 11.37 -15.53
C PHE A 70 16.59 11.35 -14.19
N LEU A 71 16.10 10.19 -13.74
CA LEU A 71 15.45 10.04 -12.43
C LEU A 71 16.43 9.69 -11.31
N LYS A 72 17.63 9.21 -11.63
CA LYS A 72 18.59 8.74 -10.61
C LYS A 72 18.95 9.83 -9.62
N GLU A 73 19.18 11.07 -10.08
CA GLU A 73 19.49 12.19 -9.20
C GLU A 73 18.34 12.46 -8.21
N SER A 74 17.09 12.44 -8.67
CA SER A 74 15.91 12.63 -7.81
C SER A 74 15.68 11.50 -6.78
N LEU A 75 16.27 10.33 -7.02
CA LEU A 75 16.19 9.14 -6.17
C LEU A 75 17.48 8.88 -5.39
N THR A 76 18.45 9.80 -5.47
CA THR A 76 19.71 9.73 -4.74
C THR A 76 19.67 10.71 -3.58
N VAL A 77 20.02 10.23 -2.39
CA VAL A 77 20.14 11.04 -1.17
C VAL A 77 21.59 11.05 -0.72
N ASP A 78 22.05 12.17 -0.17
CA ASP A 78 23.44 12.34 0.28
C ASP A 78 23.76 11.59 1.58
N GLU A 79 22.72 11.32 2.38
CA GLU A 79 22.81 10.62 3.66
C GLU A 79 21.79 9.49 3.72
N ILE A 80 22.11 8.46 4.50
CA ILE A 80 21.19 7.32 4.70
C ILE A 80 19.89 7.87 5.33
N PRO A 81 18.73 7.66 4.69
CA PRO A 81 17.48 8.20 5.20
C PRO A 81 17.14 7.53 6.53
N LEU A 82 16.84 8.35 7.55
CA LEU A 82 16.40 7.87 8.86
C LEU A 82 15.01 7.22 8.80
N HIS A 83 14.24 7.53 7.76
CA HIS A 83 12.90 7.01 7.54
C HIS A 83 12.83 6.41 6.13
N VAL A 84 12.57 5.10 6.08
CA VAL A 84 12.22 4.39 4.85
C VAL A 84 10.74 4.02 4.92
N PRO A 85 10.02 3.98 3.79
CA PRO A 85 8.62 3.56 3.80
C PRO A 85 8.48 2.17 4.44
N ALA A 86 7.64 2.07 5.47
CA ALA A 86 7.38 0.85 6.22
C ALA A 86 5.87 0.61 6.32
N PHE A 87 5.49 -0.65 6.51
CA PHE A 87 4.10 -1.04 6.73
C PHE A 87 3.74 -0.87 8.21
N GLU A 88 3.44 0.35 8.62
CA GLU A 88 3.20 0.75 10.03
C GLU A 88 1.72 0.67 10.42
N VAL A 89 1.09 -0.50 10.21
CA VAL A 89 -0.32 -0.71 10.55
C VAL A 89 -0.45 -1.38 11.92
N GLU A 90 -1.38 -0.90 12.75
CA GLU A 90 -1.67 -1.47 14.06
C GLU A 90 -2.13 -2.93 13.98
N ALA A 91 -1.74 -3.73 14.98
CA ALA A 91 -1.98 -5.17 14.96
C ALA A 91 -3.47 -5.53 14.83
N ASP A 92 -4.36 -4.81 15.48
CA ASP A 92 -5.81 -5.03 15.37
C ASP A 92 -6.32 -4.80 13.93
N GLN A 93 -5.82 -3.77 13.25
CA GLN A 93 -6.16 -3.47 11.87
C GLN A 93 -5.61 -4.52 10.89
N VAL A 94 -4.38 -5.00 11.11
CA VAL A 94 -3.81 -6.12 10.34
C VAL A 94 -4.65 -7.39 10.52
N GLY A 95 -5.05 -7.68 11.76
CA GLY A 95 -5.96 -8.79 12.06
C GLY A 95 -7.28 -8.70 11.29
N HIS A 96 -7.83 -7.48 11.15
CA HIS A 96 -9.04 -7.26 10.38
C HIS A 96 -8.85 -7.52 8.88
N TYR A 97 -7.73 -7.08 8.29
CA TYR A 97 -7.41 -7.38 6.89
C TYR A 97 -7.32 -8.89 6.65
N CYS A 98 -6.61 -9.63 7.51
CA CYS A 98 -6.52 -11.09 7.41
C CYS A 98 -7.89 -11.77 7.45
N GLN A 99 -8.80 -11.30 8.32
CA GLN A 99 -10.16 -11.83 8.40
C GLN A 99 -10.96 -11.59 7.11
N VAL A 100 -10.94 -10.36 6.59
CA VAL A 100 -11.67 -10.00 5.36
C VAL A 100 -11.14 -10.76 4.15
N LEU A 101 -9.82 -10.87 3.99
CA LEU A 101 -9.20 -11.63 2.91
C LEU A 101 -9.55 -13.12 2.99
N THR A 102 -9.55 -13.70 4.19
CA THR A 102 -9.97 -15.10 4.40
C THR A 102 -11.43 -15.31 4.01
N GLN A 103 -12.32 -14.40 4.42
CA GLN A 103 -13.74 -14.46 4.07
C GLN A 103 -13.95 -14.33 2.56
N LEU A 104 -13.15 -13.48 1.89
CA LEU A 104 -13.20 -13.31 0.44
C LEU A 104 -12.83 -14.61 -0.29
N ILE A 105 -11.78 -15.30 0.14
CA ILE A 105 -11.40 -16.62 -0.41
C ILE A 105 -12.53 -17.63 -0.18
N VAL A 106 -13.04 -17.73 1.06
CA VAL A 106 -14.11 -18.68 1.41
C VAL A 106 -15.41 -18.42 0.64
N SER A 107 -15.67 -17.17 0.24
CA SER A 107 -16.86 -16.82 -0.52
C SER A 107 -16.92 -17.46 -1.91
N GLY A 108 -15.77 -17.89 -2.47
CA GLY A 108 -15.69 -18.50 -3.80
C GLY A 108 -16.02 -17.54 -4.94
N SER A 109 -16.00 -16.22 -4.72
CA SER A 109 -16.35 -15.21 -5.73
C SER A 109 -15.16 -14.78 -6.61
N LEU A 110 -13.95 -15.28 -6.32
CA LEU A 110 -12.72 -14.92 -7.02
C LEU A 110 -12.50 -15.81 -8.25
N THR A 111 -11.80 -15.30 -9.26
CA THR A 111 -11.22 -16.15 -10.30
C THR A 111 -10.05 -16.95 -9.71
N VAL A 112 -9.63 -18.03 -10.37
CA VAL A 112 -8.51 -18.86 -9.92
C VAL A 112 -7.23 -18.03 -9.76
N GLU A 113 -6.97 -17.13 -10.70
CA GLU A 113 -5.81 -16.23 -10.66
C GLU A 113 -5.90 -15.24 -9.50
N ALA A 114 -7.07 -14.62 -9.29
CA ALA A 114 -7.27 -13.65 -8.21
C ALA A 114 -7.18 -14.33 -6.83
N GLU A 115 -7.76 -15.52 -6.68
CA GLU A 115 -7.67 -16.31 -5.44
C GLU A 115 -6.22 -16.63 -5.08
N ARG A 116 -5.39 -17.00 -6.06
CA ARG A 116 -3.96 -17.23 -5.84
C ARG A 116 -3.27 -15.97 -5.32
N VAL A 117 -3.44 -14.83 -5.98
CA VAL A 117 -2.82 -13.57 -5.57
C VAL A 117 -3.27 -13.14 -4.17
N ILE A 118 -4.56 -13.27 -3.87
CA ILE A 118 -5.11 -12.95 -2.55
C ILE A 118 -4.62 -13.93 -1.47
N SER A 119 -4.43 -15.21 -1.82
CA SER A 119 -3.88 -16.22 -0.92
C SER A 119 -2.41 -15.93 -0.58
N ASP A 120 -1.62 -15.54 -1.58
CA ASP A 120 -0.21 -15.16 -1.40
C ASP A 120 -0.12 -13.90 -0.50
N LEU A 121 -0.97 -12.90 -0.72
CA LEU A 121 -1.07 -11.71 0.15
C LEU A 121 -1.46 -12.09 1.59
N LEU A 122 -2.46 -12.96 1.75
CA LEU A 122 -2.89 -13.41 3.07
C LEU A 122 -1.78 -14.15 3.82
N TYR A 123 -0.99 -14.97 3.12
CA TYR A 123 0.17 -15.66 3.69
C TYR A 123 1.19 -14.68 4.28
N GLU A 124 1.62 -13.71 3.49
CA GLU A 124 2.59 -12.69 3.93
C GLU A 124 2.03 -11.87 5.10
N LEU A 125 0.76 -11.43 5.02
CA LEU A 125 0.15 -10.59 6.04
C LEU A 125 -0.08 -11.32 7.37
N VAL A 126 -0.44 -12.61 7.33
CA VAL A 126 -0.54 -13.45 8.53
C VAL A 126 0.84 -13.70 9.13
N GLY A 127 1.87 -13.87 8.30
CA GLY A 127 3.27 -13.94 8.72
C GLY A 127 3.68 -12.69 9.51
N TYR A 128 3.51 -11.51 8.88
CA TYR A 128 3.74 -10.21 9.50
C TYR A 128 2.97 -10.07 10.82
N TYR A 129 1.66 -10.31 10.81
CA TYR A 129 0.81 -10.22 11.99
C TYR A 129 1.31 -11.10 13.15
N ALA A 130 1.69 -12.35 12.84
CA ALA A 130 2.19 -13.27 13.85
C ALA A 130 3.52 -12.79 14.45
N GLU A 131 4.43 -12.26 13.62
CA GLU A 131 5.70 -11.70 14.09
C GLU A 131 5.48 -10.47 14.97
N THR A 132 4.64 -9.53 14.55
CA THR A 132 4.28 -8.34 15.34
C THR A 132 3.68 -8.70 16.69
N LEU A 133 2.75 -9.67 16.74
CA LEU A 133 2.17 -10.11 18.00
C LEU A 133 3.18 -10.76 18.94
N LYS A 134 4.14 -11.51 18.38
CA LYS A 134 5.19 -12.21 19.13
C LYS A 134 6.43 -11.36 19.39
N ALA A 135 6.45 -10.10 18.95
CA ALA A 135 7.57 -9.21 19.17
C ALA A 135 7.92 -9.12 20.67
N PRO A 136 9.20 -9.23 21.05
CA PRO A 136 9.62 -9.06 22.43
C PRO A 136 9.27 -7.67 22.93
N ARG A 137 8.50 -7.59 24.02
CA ARG A 137 8.15 -6.32 24.69
C ARG A 137 8.96 -6.07 25.95
N TRP A 138 9.72 -7.07 26.40
CA TRP A 138 10.52 -6.97 27.62
C TRP A 138 11.93 -7.50 27.38
N LEU A 139 12.92 -6.73 27.81
CA LEU A 139 14.31 -7.12 27.88
C LEU A 139 14.67 -7.55 29.31
N ARG A 140 15.26 -8.73 29.43
CA ARG A 140 15.76 -9.21 30.72
C ARG A 140 17.10 -8.55 31.05
N THR A 141 17.18 -7.92 32.21
CA THR A 141 18.40 -7.30 32.74
C THR A 141 18.77 -7.88 34.11
N LYS A 142 19.89 -7.44 34.69
CA LYS A 142 20.34 -7.86 36.03
C LYS A 142 19.42 -7.36 37.16
N GLU A 143 18.66 -6.30 36.90
CA GLU A 143 17.79 -5.62 37.87
C GLU A 143 16.32 -6.03 37.74
N GLY A 144 15.98 -6.84 36.73
CA GLY A 144 14.62 -7.26 36.40
C GLY A 144 14.34 -7.20 34.90
N SER A 145 13.07 -7.27 34.52
CA SER A 145 12.64 -7.07 33.14
C SER A 145 12.31 -5.60 32.91
N ILE A 146 12.84 -5.02 31.83
CA ILE A 146 12.55 -3.65 31.39
C ILE A 146 11.68 -3.73 30.14
N GLU A 147 10.61 -2.94 30.07
CA GLU A 147 9.79 -2.83 28.87
C GLU A 147 10.59 -2.13 27.76
N LEU A 148 10.57 -2.71 26.56
CA LEU A 148 11.09 -2.07 25.37
C LEU A 148 10.05 -1.02 24.95
N LEU A 149 10.47 0.24 24.80
CA LEU A 149 9.59 1.27 24.26
C LEU A 149 9.23 0.87 22.82
N ASP A 150 7.93 0.83 22.53
CA ASP A 150 7.37 0.68 21.18
C ASP A 150 7.80 1.84 20.28
#